data_AF-E7D4T8-F1
#
_entry.id   AF-E7D4T8-F1
#
_cell.length_a   1.000
_cell.length_b   1.000
_cell.length_c   1.000
_cell.angle_alpha   90.00
_cell.angle_beta   90.00
_cell.angle_gamma   90.00
#
_symmetry.space_group_name_H-M   'P 1'
#
loop_
_entity.id
_entity.type
_entity.pdbx_description
1 polymer ?
#
loop_
_entity_poly.entity_id
_entity_poly.type
_entity_poly.pdbx_seq_one_letter_code
_entity_poly.pdbx_strand_id
1 'polypeptide(L)'
;FEEINHAGAGGLWAELVSNGGFEAGGPNVPSNIEPWSIIGNESSLIVSTDRSSCFDRNKVALRIEVLCDSQGAGSCPDGGVGIYNPGFWGMNIE
;
A
#
# COMPACT_ATOMS: atom_id res chain seq x y z
N PHE A 1 20.46 19.56 -6.11
CA PHE A 1 19.21 18.82 -6.41
C PHE A 1 18.31 18.97 -5.21
N GLU A 2 17.05 19.34 -5.42
CA GLU A 2 16.02 19.48 -4.39
C GLU A 2 14.83 18.63 -4.81
N GLU A 3 14.18 17.98 -3.84
CA GLU A 3 12.92 17.26 -4.08
C GLU A 3 11.78 18.26 -4.16
N ILE A 4 11.33 18.57 -5.37
CA ILE A 4 10.18 19.42 -5.64
C ILE A 4 9.48 18.93 -6.90
N ASN A 5 8.15 18.95 -6.91
CA ASN A 5 7.33 18.54 -8.06
C ASN A 5 7.68 17.13 -8.60
N HIS A 6 7.96 16.17 -7.71
CA HIS A 6 8.34 14.80 -8.09
C HIS A 6 9.60 14.70 -8.97
N ALA A 7 10.54 15.64 -8.80
CA ALA A 7 11.81 15.62 -9.53
C ALA A 7 12.69 14.41 -9.15
N GLY A 8 12.58 13.89 -7.93
CA GLY A 8 13.25 12.66 -7.51
C GLY A 8 12.28 11.50 -7.46
N ALA A 9 11.48 11.41 -6.40
CA ALA A 9 10.45 10.37 -6.27
C ALA A 9 9.32 10.56 -7.31
N GLY A 10 9.17 9.61 -8.23
CA GLY A 10 8.28 9.73 -9.39
C GLY A 10 8.90 10.43 -10.61
N GLY A 11 10.19 10.77 -10.54
CA GLY A 11 10.96 11.41 -11.61
C GLY A 11 12.29 10.70 -11.82
N LEU A 12 13.38 11.27 -11.28
CA LEU A 12 14.74 10.73 -11.46
C LEU A 12 14.93 9.34 -10.83
N TRP A 13 14.26 9.05 -9.72
CA TRP A 13 14.35 7.74 -9.08
C TRP A 13 13.40 6.77 -9.75
N ALA A 14 13.92 5.60 -10.14
CA ALA A 14 13.18 4.59 -10.89
C ALA A 14 12.10 3.85 -10.06
N GLU A 15 11.84 4.26 -8.83
CA GLU A 15 10.78 3.68 -8.03
C GLU A 15 9.41 4.05 -8.64
N LEU A 16 8.65 3.02 -8.99
CA LEU A 16 7.32 3.20 -9.58
C LEU A 16 6.21 3.21 -8.53
N VAL A 17 6.46 2.67 -7.34
CA VAL A 17 5.50 2.54 -6.25
C VAL A 17 5.56 3.80 -5.38
N SER A 18 4.46 4.54 -5.30
CA SER A 18 4.38 5.72 -4.43
C SER A 18 4.06 5.31 -3.00
N ASN A 19 4.72 5.92 -2.01
CA ASN A 19 4.56 5.57 -0.59
C ASN A 19 4.78 4.07 -0.30
N GLY A 20 5.80 3.46 -0.93
CA GLY A 20 6.12 2.03 -0.76
C GLY A 20 6.55 1.64 0.67
N GLY A 21 7.10 2.60 1.42
CA GLY A 21 7.51 2.42 2.81
C GLY A 21 6.46 2.81 3.85
N PHE A 22 5.28 3.31 3.46
CA PHE A 22 4.25 3.81 4.39
C PHE A 22 4.73 4.93 5.34
N GLU A 23 5.74 5.71 4.90
CA GLU A 23 6.39 6.77 5.67
C GLU A 23 5.67 8.12 5.55
N ALA A 24 4.68 8.25 4.67
CA ALA A 24 3.96 9.51 4.43
C ALA A 24 3.24 10.06 5.69
N GLY A 25 2.88 9.20 6.65
CA GLY A 25 2.32 9.59 7.95
C GLY A 25 3.35 9.76 9.08
N GLY A 26 4.66 9.64 8.77
CA GLY A 26 5.73 9.57 9.76
C GLY A 26 5.67 8.28 10.59
N PRO A 27 6.14 8.30 11.86
CA PRO A 27 6.16 7.10 12.72
C PRO A 27 4.82 6.79 13.38
N ASN A 28 3.75 7.54 13.07
CA ASN A 28 2.44 7.39 13.68
C ASN A 28 1.72 6.16 13.11
N VAL A 29 0.91 5.53 13.95
CA VAL A 29 0.09 4.37 13.58
C VAL A 29 -1.36 4.61 14.04
N PRO A 30 -2.37 4.47 13.17
CA PRO A 30 -2.23 4.15 11.74
C PRO A 30 -1.56 5.29 10.94
N SER A 31 -0.66 4.93 10.02
CA SER A 31 0.03 5.84 9.10
C SER A 31 -0.84 6.12 7.88
N ASN A 32 -0.56 7.21 7.16
CA ASN A 32 -1.22 7.48 5.88
C ASN A 32 -0.73 6.47 4.82
N ILE A 33 -1.67 5.73 4.24
CA ILE A 33 -1.40 4.77 3.17
C ILE A 33 -1.71 5.33 1.78
N GLU A 34 -2.13 6.58 1.61
CA GLU A 34 -2.28 7.16 0.27
C GLU A 34 -0.97 7.03 -0.53
N PRO A 35 -1.01 6.69 -1.83
CA PRO A 35 -2.19 6.52 -2.69
C PRO A 35 -2.68 5.07 -2.81
N TRP A 36 -2.28 4.16 -1.91
CA TRP A 36 -2.73 2.78 -1.94
C TRP A 36 -4.25 2.68 -1.79
N SER A 37 -4.85 1.67 -2.41
CA SER A 37 -6.31 1.45 -2.42
C SER A 37 -6.64 -0.04 -2.36
N ILE A 38 -7.82 -0.36 -1.84
CA ILE A 38 -8.28 -1.74 -1.62
C ILE A 38 -8.77 -2.37 -2.93
N ILE A 39 -8.38 -3.62 -3.18
CA ILE A 39 -9.03 -4.55 -4.11
C ILE A 39 -9.99 -5.41 -3.28
N GLY A 40 -11.28 -5.35 -3.57
CA GLY A 40 -12.35 -5.98 -2.76
C GLY A 40 -13.14 -4.95 -1.95
N ASN A 41 -13.74 -5.37 -0.84
CA ASN A 41 -14.50 -4.49 0.05
C ASN A 41 -14.27 -4.82 1.54
N GLU A 42 -14.83 -3.99 2.43
CA GLU A 42 -14.67 -4.10 3.89
C GLU A 42 -15.20 -5.41 4.50
N SER A 43 -16.09 -6.14 3.81
CA SER A 43 -16.52 -7.48 4.26
C SER A 43 -15.52 -8.59 3.97
N SER A 44 -14.53 -8.33 3.11
CA SER A 44 -13.54 -9.30 2.64
C SER A 44 -12.12 -9.00 3.11
N LEU A 45 -11.85 -7.76 3.53
CA LEU A 45 -10.51 -7.27 3.81
C LEU A 45 -10.55 -6.11 4.81
N ILE A 46 -9.66 -6.14 5.80
CA ILE A 46 -9.33 -4.99 6.65
C ILE A 46 -7.89 -4.59 6.37
N VAL A 47 -7.66 -3.30 6.11
CA VAL A 47 -6.33 -2.73 5.90
C VAL A 47 -6.02 -1.73 6.99
N SER A 48 -4.84 -1.85 7.57
CA SER A 48 -4.31 -0.92 8.56
C SER A 48 -2.78 -0.88 8.46
N THR A 49 -2.14 -0.06 9.27
CA THR A 49 -0.70 -0.18 9.51
C THR A 49 -0.45 -0.48 10.97
N ASP A 50 0.70 -1.08 11.28
CA ASP A 50 1.18 -1.27 12.63
C ASP A 50 2.70 -1.06 12.73
N ARG A 51 3.31 -1.40 13.87
CA ARG A 51 4.75 -1.24 14.10
C ARG A 51 5.55 -2.54 13.93
N SER A 52 5.05 -3.50 13.16
CA SER A 52 5.64 -4.84 13.02
C SER A 52 6.78 -4.95 11.99
N SER A 53 7.14 -3.87 11.29
CA SER A 53 8.22 -3.90 10.30
C SER A 53 9.55 -4.34 10.93
N CYS A 54 10.28 -5.17 10.19
CA CYS A 54 11.59 -5.69 10.59
C CYS A 54 12.70 -4.63 10.49
N PHE A 55 12.49 -3.54 9.77
CA PHE A 55 13.51 -2.52 9.57
C PHE A 55 13.67 -1.62 10.81
N ASP A 56 14.90 -1.31 11.19
CA ASP A 56 15.14 -0.49 12.40
C ASP A 56 14.79 0.98 12.22
N ARG A 57 14.93 1.51 11.01
CA ARG A 57 14.66 2.92 10.69
C ARG A 57 13.19 3.19 10.35
N ASN A 58 12.49 2.18 9.85
CA ASN A 58 11.08 2.28 9.52
C ASN A 58 10.32 1.10 10.14
N LYS A 59 9.70 1.35 11.29
CA LYS A 59 8.92 0.34 12.00
C LYS A 59 7.48 0.23 11.48
N VAL A 60 7.02 1.14 10.61
CA VAL A 60 5.66 1.08 10.06
C VAL A 60 5.57 -0.07 9.06
N ALA A 61 4.59 -0.95 9.24
CA ALA A 61 4.26 -2.02 8.31
C ALA A 61 2.78 -1.94 7.95
N LEU A 62 2.46 -2.32 6.72
CA LEU A 62 1.09 -2.57 6.31
C LEU A 62 0.60 -3.91 6.88
N ARG A 63 -0.56 -3.89 7.52
CA ARG A 63 -1.27 -5.09 7.96
C ARG A 63 -2.52 -5.27 7.10
N ILE A 64 -2.59 -6.42 6.45
CA ILE A 64 -3.75 -6.87 5.70
C ILE A 64 -4.36 -8.06 6.43
N GLU A 65 -5.64 -7.96 6.78
CA GLU A 65 -6.42 -9.06 7.33
C GLU A 65 -7.48 -9.47 6.33
N VAL A 66 -7.35 -10.68 5.80
CA VAL A 66 -8.29 -11.25 4.82
C VAL A 66 -9.41 -11.95 5.59
N LEU A 67 -10.65 -11.53 5.34
CA LEU A 67 -11.85 -12.02 6.03
C LEU A 67 -12.64 -13.04 5.22
N CYS A 68 -12.34 -13.19 3.92
CA CYS A 68 -12.96 -14.16 3.04
C CYS A 68 -12.16 -15.48 2.96
N ASP A 69 -12.85 -16.56 2.58
CA ASP A 69 -12.27 -17.91 2.46
C ASP A 69 -12.21 -18.36 0.99
N SER A 70 -11.67 -19.54 0.76
CA SER A 70 -11.59 -20.22 -0.53
C SER A 70 -12.90 -20.86 -0.99
N GLN A 71 -13.86 -21.11 -0.08
CA GLN A 71 -15.12 -21.81 -0.39
C GLN A 71 -16.30 -21.32 0.44
N GLY A 72 -17.52 -21.52 -0.08
CA GLY A 72 -18.77 -21.23 0.62
C GLY A 72 -19.26 -19.77 0.49
N ALA A 73 -20.24 -19.39 1.31
CA ALA A 73 -20.90 -18.09 1.22
C ALA A 73 -20.00 -16.88 1.57
N GLY A 74 -18.82 -17.12 2.15
CA GLY A 74 -17.80 -16.12 2.44
C GLY A 74 -16.59 -16.21 1.49
N SER A 75 -16.75 -16.80 0.30
CA SER A 75 -15.65 -16.97 -0.64
C SER A 75 -15.11 -15.64 -1.16
N CYS A 76 -13.78 -15.52 -1.31
CA CYS A 76 -13.19 -14.35 -1.95
C CYS A 76 -13.66 -14.25 -3.42
N PRO A 77 -13.83 -13.02 -3.96
CA PRO A 77 -14.18 -12.82 -5.36
C PRO A 77 -13.13 -13.43 -6.30
N ASP A 78 -13.54 -13.86 -7.49
CA ASP A 78 -12.64 -14.41 -8.52
C ASP A 78 -11.52 -13.44 -8.92
N GLY A 79 -11.77 -12.13 -8.80
CA GLY A 79 -10.77 -11.07 -9.03
C GLY A 79 -9.75 -10.88 -7.88
N GLY A 80 -9.86 -11.67 -6.81
CA GLY A 80 -9.03 -11.59 -5.63
C GLY A 80 -9.40 -10.45 -4.67
N VAL A 81 -8.69 -10.41 -3.55
CA VAL A 81 -8.72 -9.32 -2.57
C VAL A 81 -7.30 -8.90 -2.24
N GLY A 82 -7.10 -7.64 -1.89
CA GLY A 82 -5.77 -7.12 -1.57
C GLY A 82 -5.73 -5.61 -1.67
N ILE A 83 -4.59 -5.07 -2.09
CA ILE A 83 -4.41 -3.65 -2.32
C ILE A 83 -3.64 -3.40 -3.61
N TYR A 84 -3.79 -2.21 -4.17
CA TYR A 84 -3.03 -1.76 -5.33
C TYR A 84 -2.42 -0.38 -5.09
N ASN A 85 -1.33 -0.10 -5.81
CA ASN A 85 -0.70 1.21 -5.85
C ASN A 85 -0.83 1.78 -7.27
N PRO A 86 -1.36 3.01 -7.44
CA PRO A 86 -1.44 3.65 -8.76
C PRO A 86 -0.10 4.21 -9.26
N GLY A 87 0.96 4.15 -8.44
CA GLY A 87 2.26 4.76 -8.73
C GLY A 87 2.23 6.28 -8.68
N PHE A 88 3.06 6.90 -9.51
CA PHE A 88 3.14 8.35 -9.68
C PHE A 88 2.32 8.77 -10.90
N TRP A 89 0.99 8.85 -10.72
CA TRP A 89 0.00 9.11 -11.79
C TRP A 89 0.03 8.08 -12.93
N GLY A 90 0.35 6.83 -12.59
CA GLY A 90 0.45 5.71 -13.53
C GLY A 90 1.80 5.02 -13.45
N MET A 91 1.90 3.91 -14.17
CA MET A 91 3.13 3.12 -14.32
C MET A 91 3.23 2.65 -15.77
N ASN A 92 4.42 2.77 -16.35
CA ASN A 92 4.69 2.20 -17.66
C ASN A 92 4.87 0.68 -17.54
N ILE A 93 4.24 -0.08 -18.43
CA ILE A 93 4.31 -1.54 -18.50
C ILE A 93 4.78 -1.90 -19.91
N GLU A 94 6.04 -2.30 -20.04
CA GLU A 94 6.71 -2.65 -21.30
C GLU A 94 7.12 -4.12 -21.35
#